data_AF-A0A6S6SX02-F1
#
_entry.id   AF-A0A6S6SX02-F1
#
_cell.length_a   1.000
_cell.length_b   1.000
_cell.length_c   1.000
_cell.angle_alpha   90.00
_cell.angle_beta   90.00
_cell.angle_gamma   90.00
#
_symmetry.space_group_name_H-M   'P 1'
#
loop_
_entity.id
_entity.type
_entity.pdbx_description
1 polymer ?
#
loop_
_entity_poly.entity_id
_entity_poly.type
_entity_poly.pdbx_seq_one_letter_code
_entity_poly.pdbx_strand_id
1 'polypeptide(L)'
;MKNSVVKIESQNEENRAFGTGFVVDVDPKGVYIVTCQHVIDDVVIPMVENRVAKILTLDDTGIDMAVLFVPTLKLKALPLQIEECNSLAVDVIGFSTFNKKSVTQKKHINAQLFEESMELFPEGKPSYKARQITADSRFQFYNGNSGSPVICKKSNRVIAMISNKEGSGIAYAVDIINLQKVWHDMPFELLVPIENISGLLDEAQASWLQKIPFKKYFFYFILMLLSVVIFETSLYKIEEDKLYSLAIEVNLLRADWENIKTHPYPEVAKKNLFQKSDSLREKLEDIDEDYLSFKSKVFKYEKISYVYAVGSHVSAEKNKRIRFANKSLHASNMALENLLEVEDTFWKKEHEFENKINLVKMMSYAIMIKEGNLTAVEVAKGFFCDEVKEYYEDKDYRGVDKSIDVIDWLKNQSISDSSCE
;
A
#
# COMPACT_ATOMS: atom_id res chain seq x y z
N MET A 1 8.39 19.66 9.72
CA MET A 1 7.28 20.56 10.12
C MET A 1 7.05 21.69 9.14
N LYS A 2 7.97 22.65 8.95
CA LYS A 2 7.66 23.83 8.11
C LYS A 2 7.21 23.49 6.69
N ASN A 3 7.74 22.44 6.05
CA ASN A 3 7.35 22.09 4.67
C ASN A 3 6.09 21.20 4.58
N SER A 4 5.51 20.79 5.71
CA SER A 4 4.37 19.87 5.75
C SER A 4 3.02 20.58 5.68
N VAL A 5 3.02 21.91 5.78
CA VAL A 5 1.83 22.75 5.72
C VAL A 5 1.87 23.53 4.42
N VAL A 6 0.82 23.44 3.61
CA VAL A 6 0.78 23.96 2.25
C VAL A 6 -0.32 24.99 2.08
N LYS A 7 -0.17 25.84 1.07
CA LYS A 7 -1.24 26.70 0.58
C LYS A 7 -2.05 25.89 -0.43
N ILE A 8 -3.37 25.98 -0.32
CA ILE A 8 -4.31 25.45 -1.32
C ILE A 8 -4.92 26.65 -2.02
N GLU A 9 -4.80 26.72 -3.34
CA GLU A 9 -5.32 27.82 -4.15
C GLU A 9 -6.15 27.31 -5.32
N SER A 10 -6.89 28.19 -5.99
CA SER A 10 -7.62 27.82 -7.19
C SER A 10 -6.68 27.66 -8.39
N GLN A 11 -6.98 26.70 -9.26
CA GLN A 11 -6.38 26.65 -10.60
C GLN A 11 -6.77 27.86 -11.47
N ASN A 12 -7.94 28.45 -11.23
CA ASN A 12 -8.37 29.64 -11.95
C ASN A 12 -7.69 30.88 -11.36
N GLU A 13 -6.82 31.54 -12.12
CA GLU A 13 -6.10 32.75 -11.70
C GLU A 13 -7.03 33.93 -11.32
N GLU A 14 -8.25 33.95 -11.85
CA GLU A 14 -9.26 34.95 -11.48
C GLU A 14 -9.87 34.68 -10.09
N ASN A 15 -9.88 33.41 -9.67
CA ASN A 15 -10.34 33.00 -8.35
C ASN A 15 -9.21 33.13 -7.32
N ARG A 16 -9.28 34.18 -6.51
CA ARG A 16 -8.29 34.48 -5.46
C ARG A 16 -8.55 33.76 -4.14
N ALA A 17 -9.53 32.86 -4.08
CA ALA A 17 -9.75 32.02 -2.92
C ALA A 17 -8.51 31.17 -2.63
N PHE A 18 -8.22 31.00 -1.35
CA PHE A 18 -7.18 30.09 -0.89
C PHE A 18 -7.44 29.67 0.55
N GLY A 19 -6.89 28.53 0.92
CA GLY A 19 -6.86 28.02 2.27
C GLY A 19 -5.49 27.44 2.63
N THR A 20 -5.46 26.75 3.75
CA THR A 20 -4.31 25.99 4.24
C THR A 20 -4.65 24.52 4.21
N GLY A 21 -3.67 23.67 3.92
CA GLY A 21 -3.77 22.24 4.22
C GLY A 21 -2.48 21.73 4.84
N PHE A 22 -2.48 20.49 5.30
CA PHE A 22 -1.28 19.84 5.82
C PHE A 22 -1.20 18.37 5.44
N VAL A 23 0.02 17.91 5.21
CA VAL A 23 0.30 16.53 4.79
C VAL A 23 0.11 15.60 5.98
N VAL A 24 -0.73 14.59 5.83
CA VAL A 24 -1.00 13.57 6.86
C VAL A 24 -0.38 12.23 6.51
N ASP A 25 -0.19 11.95 5.22
CA ASP A 25 0.39 10.70 4.75
C ASP A 25 1.18 10.90 3.44
N VAL A 26 2.07 9.95 3.15
CA VAL A 26 2.94 9.95 1.98
C VAL A 26 3.12 8.52 1.49
N ASP A 27 2.89 8.30 0.20
CA ASP A 27 3.16 7.04 -0.48
C ASP A 27 4.15 7.24 -1.65
N PRO A 28 4.55 6.19 -2.38
CA PRO A 28 5.41 6.35 -3.55
C PRO A 28 4.81 7.23 -4.66
N LYS A 29 3.47 7.38 -4.70
CA LYS A 29 2.75 8.09 -5.76
C LYS A 29 2.57 9.58 -5.46
N GLY A 30 2.58 10.00 -4.19
CA GLY A 30 2.37 11.40 -3.81
C GLY A 30 2.15 11.63 -2.32
N VAL A 31 1.41 12.70 -2.01
CA VAL A 31 1.06 13.06 -0.63
C VAL A 31 -0.44 13.21 -0.45
N TYR A 32 -0.90 12.89 0.76
CA TYR A 32 -2.27 13.06 1.21
C TYR A 32 -2.34 14.26 2.14
N ILE A 33 -3.27 15.17 1.87
CA ILE A 33 -3.38 16.48 2.51
C ILE A 33 -4.78 16.63 3.09
N VAL A 34 -4.86 17.01 4.36
CA VAL A 34 -6.12 17.36 5.02
C VAL A 34 -6.33 18.86 4.99
N THR A 35 -7.56 19.29 4.73
CA THR A 35 -8.03 20.69 4.68
C THR A 35 -9.52 20.75 5.05
N CYS A 36 -10.09 21.96 5.14
CA CYS A 36 -11.54 22.15 5.21
C CYS A 36 -12.22 21.86 3.87
N GLN A 37 -13.48 21.44 3.94
CA GLN A 37 -14.32 21.26 2.75
C GLN A 37 -14.68 22.60 2.13
N HIS A 38 -15.02 23.63 2.92
CA HIS A 38 -15.35 24.95 2.36
C HIS A 38 -14.15 25.58 1.61
N VAL A 39 -12.91 25.21 1.96
CA VAL A 39 -11.73 25.63 1.18
C VAL A 39 -11.79 25.04 -0.22
N ILE A 40 -12.22 23.79 -0.36
CA ILE A 40 -12.40 23.13 -1.66
C ILE A 40 -13.54 23.78 -2.44
N ASP A 41 -14.66 24.07 -1.78
CA ASP A 41 -15.80 24.74 -2.40
C ASP A 41 -15.42 26.12 -2.93
N ASP A 42 -14.63 26.88 -2.16
CA ASP A 42 -14.17 28.21 -2.54
C ASP A 42 -13.15 28.19 -3.70
N VAL A 43 -12.21 27.23 -3.71
CA VAL A 43 -11.18 27.14 -4.76
C VAL A 43 -11.65 26.40 -6.02
N VAL A 44 -12.69 25.58 -5.92
CA VAL A 44 -13.29 24.73 -6.96
C VAL A 44 -12.37 23.63 -7.48
N ILE A 45 -11.23 24.01 -8.08
CA ILE A 45 -10.18 23.09 -8.53
C ILE A 45 -8.91 23.37 -7.71
N PRO A 46 -8.61 22.57 -6.68
CA PRO A 46 -7.51 22.83 -5.76
C PRO A 46 -6.16 22.61 -6.43
N MET A 47 -5.26 23.58 -6.25
CA MET A 47 -3.84 23.49 -6.59
C MET A 47 -2.96 23.61 -5.35
N VAL A 48 -1.89 22.82 -5.33
CA VAL A 48 -0.86 22.80 -4.29
C VAL A 48 0.50 22.77 -4.95
N GLU A 49 1.37 23.74 -4.67
CA GLU A 49 2.73 23.83 -5.24
C GLU A 49 2.73 23.68 -6.79
N ASN A 50 1.83 24.41 -7.45
CA ASN A 50 1.61 24.39 -8.90
C ASN A 50 1.14 23.02 -9.48
N ARG A 51 0.53 22.17 -8.66
CA ARG A 51 0.00 20.86 -9.09
C ARG A 51 -1.47 20.76 -8.76
N VAL A 52 -2.27 20.28 -9.71
CA VAL A 52 -3.69 19.99 -9.47
C VAL A 52 -3.80 18.84 -8.48
N ALA A 53 -4.54 19.06 -7.41
CA ALA A 53 -4.83 18.05 -6.42
C ALA A 53 -6.10 17.28 -6.79
N LYS A 54 -6.08 15.95 -6.62
CA LYS A 54 -7.28 15.13 -6.70
C LYS A 54 -8.02 15.20 -5.38
N ILE A 55 -9.30 15.52 -5.41
CA ILE A 55 -10.15 15.45 -4.23
C ILE A 55 -10.51 13.97 -4.00
N LEU A 56 -10.13 13.42 -2.84
CA LEU A 56 -10.43 12.03 -2.48
C LEU A 56 -11.76 11.92 -1.74
N THR A 57 -12.07 12.92 -0.90
CA THR A 57 -13.29 12.93 -0.09
C THR A 57 -13.96 14.29 -0.21
N LEU A 58 -15.25 14.26 -0.53
CA LEU A 58 -16.17 15.37 -0.32
C LEU A 58 -17.21 14.84 0.63
N ASP A 59 -17.28 15.44 1.81
CA ASP A 59 -18.10 14.90 2.88
C ASP A 59 -19.57 15.31 2.70
N ASP A 60 -20.47 14.36 2.89
CA ASP A 60 -21.88 14.61 3.10
C ASP A 60 -22.26 14.51 4.59
N THR A 61 -21.35 14.10 5.48
CA THR A 61 -21.63 13.99 6.93
C THR A 61 -21.73 15.34 7.63
N GLY A 62 -21.41 16.45 6.95
CA GLY A 62 -21.48 17.81 7.49
C GLY A 62 -20.29 18.17 8.36
N ILE A 63 -19.22 17.37 8.32
CA ILE A 63 -17.93 17.66 8.96
C ILE A 63 -17.10 18.45 7.95
N ASP A 64 -16.67 19.65 8.31
CA ASP A 64 -15.91 20.54 7.41
C ASP A 64 -14.44 20.09 7.26
N MET A 65 -14.26 18.92 6.64
CA MET A 65 -12.99 18.25 6.37
C MET A 65 -13.01 17.66 4.96
N ALA A 66 -11.87 17.74 4.29
CA ALA A 66 -11.64 17.12 2.99
C ALA A 66 -10.21 16.58 2.91
N VAL A 67 -10.04 15.50 2.13
CA VAL A 67 -8.74 14.91 1.84
C VAL A 67 -8.40 15.11 0.37
N LEU A 68 -7.21 15.62 0.12
CA LEU A 68 -6.63 15.81 -1.21
C LEU A 68 -5.46 14.85 -1.41
N PHE A 69 -5.28 14.38 -2.62
CA PHE A 69 -4.08 13.69 -3.07
C PHE A 69 -3.34 14.52 -4.11
N VAL A 70 -2.04 14.74 -3.92
CA VAL A 70 -1.20 15.47 -4.86
C VAL A 70 -0.12 14.56 -5.44
N PRO A 71 -0.23 14.16 -6.72
CA PRO A 71 0.69 13.20 -7.32
C PRO A 71 2.10 13.78 -7.43
N THR A 72 3.10 12.93 -7.20
CA THR A 72 4.54 13.18 -7.32
C THR A 72 5.11 14.32 -6.46
N LEU A 73 4.28 14.94 -5.63
CA LEU A 73 4.73 15.90 -4.63
C LEU A 73 5.44 15.14 -3.50
N LYS A 74 6.54 15.70 -2.99
CA LYS A 74 7.35 15.08 -1.93
C LYS A 74 7.48 16.01 -0.75
N LEU A 75 6.63 15.81 0.26
CA LEU A 75 6.64 16.54 1.51
C LEU A 75 6.66 15.55 2.67
N LYS A 76 6.95 16.01 3.89
CA LYS A 76 6.91 15.15 5.08
C LYS A 76 5.51 15.20 5.70
N ALA A 77 4.94 14.06 6.07
CA ALA A 77 3.72 14.03 6.87
C ALA A 77 3.93 14.66 8.25
N LEU A 78 2.87 15.27 8.77
CA LEU A 78 2.75 15.61 10.19
C LEU A 78 2.12 14.43 10.92
N PRO A 79 2.72 13.96 12.03
CA PRO A 79 2.13 12.89 12.81
C PRO A 79 0.82 13.35 13.45
N LEU A 80 -0.20 12.49 13.40
CA LEU A 80 -1.49 12.74 14.03
C LEU A 80 -1.50 12.23 15.47
N GLN A 81 -2.42 12.75 16.27
CA GLN A 81 -2.69 12.32 17.64
C GLN A 81 -4.20 12.39 17.90
N ILE A 82 -4.80 11.26 18.24
CA ILE A 82 -6.21 11.16 18.62
C ILE A 82 -6.44 11.50 20.09
N GLU A 83 -5.49 11.12 20.94
CA GLU A 83 -5.52 11.36 22.36
C GLU A 83 -5.57 12.87 22.65
N GLU A 84 -6.10 13.24 23.81
CA GLU A 84 -6.14 14.63 24.23
C GLU A 84 -4.73 15.22 24.35
N CYS A 85 -4.59 16.49 23.97
CA CYS A 85 -3.33 17.19 24.21
C CYS A 85 -3.19 17.46 25.71
N ASN A 86 -2.21 16.83 26.35
CA ASN A 86 -1.80 17.06 27.73
C ASN A 86 -1.17 18.46 27.97
N SER A 87 -1.53 19.44 27.16
CA SER A 87 -1.12 20.84 27.24
C SER A 87 -2.20 21.71 26.62
N LEU A 88 -2.58 22.79 27.28
CA LEU A 88 -3.43 23.81 26.68
C LEU A 88 -2.68 24.59 25.58
N ALA A 89 -1.35 24.61 25.62
CA ALA A 89 -0.56 25.36 24.65
C ALA A 89 -0.43 24.59 23.33
N VAL A 90 -0.80 25.26 22.24
CA VAL A 90 -0.76 24.70 20.88
C VAL A 90 -0.10 25.66 19.90
N ASP A 91 0.34 25.10 18.79
CA ASP A 91 0.85 25.84 17.65
C ASP A 91 -0.10 25.68 16.46
N VAL A 92 -0.35 26.77 15.75
CA VAL A 92 -1.09 26.77 14.48
C VAL A 92 -0.16 27.31 13.40
N ILE A 93 -0.04 26.58 12.29
CA ILE A 93 0.75 27.02 11.14
C ILE A 93 -0.20 27.13 9.96
N GLY A 94 -0.26 28.29 9.31
CA GLY A 94 -1.17 28.48 8.18
C GLY A 94 -0.88 29.69 7.32
N PHE A 95 -1.64 29.83 6.25
CA PHE A 95 -1.52 30.92 5.30
C PHE A 95 -2.53 32.03 5.61
N SER A 96 -2.15 33.27 5.30
CA SER A 96 -3.00 34.44 5.47
C SER A 96 -2.60 35.52 4.48
N THR A 97 -3.49 36.47 4.20
CA THR A 97 -3.15 37.62 3.34
C THR A 97 -2.20 38.58 4.09
N PHE A 98 -1.23 39.14 3.38
CA PHE A 98 -0.31 40.17 3.86
C PHE A 98 -0.72 41.54 3.27
N ASN A 99 -1.13 42.48 4.12
CA ASN A 99 -1.33 43.90 3.79
C ASN A 99 -2.39 44.25 2.73
N LYS A 100 -3.58 43.64 2.71
CA LYS A 100 -4.70 43.89 1.76
C LYS A 100 -4.35 43.73 0.27
N LYS A 101 -3.07 43.63 -0.07
CA LYS A 101 -2.49 43.33 -1.37
C LYS A 101 -2.37 41.82 -1.44
N SER A 102 -2.59 41.24 -2.61
CA SER A 102 -2.72 39.80 -2.92
C SER A 102 -1.54 38.89 -2.51
N VAL A 103 -0.59 39.38 -1.71
CA VAL A 103 0.53 38.60 -1.20
C VAL A 103 0.02 37.71 -0.07
N THR A 104 0.30 36.42 -0.16
CA THR A 104 0.03 35.46 0.92
C THR A 104 1.29 35.23 1.73
N GLN A 105 1.14 35.15 3.05
CA GLN A 105 2.23 34.85 3.99
C GLN A 105 1.88 33.61 4.81
N LYS A 106 2.89 32.81 5.10
CA LYS A 106 2.79 31.71 6.05
C LYS A 106 3.11 32.20 7.46
N LYS A 107 2.20 31.99 8.40
CA LYS A 107 2.33 32.39 9.79
C LYS A 107 2.42 31.19 10.70
N HIS A 108 3.15 31.38 11.79
CA HIS A 108 3.13 30.51 12.95
C HIS A 108 2.48 31.29 14.09
N ILE A 109 1.35 30.79 14.57
CA ILE A 109 0.49 31.38 15.58
C ILE A 109 0.63 30.54 16.84
N ASN A 110 1.03 31.18 17.94
CA ASN A 110 0.92 30.56 19.26
C ASN A 110 -0.53 30.73 19.75
N ALA A 111 -1.14 29.65 20.22
CA ALA A 111 -2.50 29.66 20.69
C ALA A 111 -2.68 28.79 21.95
N GLN A 112 -3.85 28.91 22.56
CA GLN A 112 -4.29 28.10 23.69
C GLN A 112 -5.62 27.42 23.37
N LEU A 113 -5.74 26.15 23.72
CA LEU A 113 -7.01 25.42 23.73
C LEU A 113 -7.87 25.90 24.90
N PHE A 114 -9.18 25.87 24.72
CA PHE A 114 -10.09 25.81 25.86
C PHE A 114 -10.02 24.41 26.48
N GLU A 115 -10.24 24.31 27.78
CA GLU A 115 -10.09 23.05 28.53
C GLU A 115 -11.05 21.98 28.02
N GLU A 116 -12.30 22.35 27.74
CA GLU A 116 -13.33 21.42 27.32
C GLU A 116 -13.44 21.34 25.80
N SER A 117 -13.49 20.12 25.27
CA SER A 117 -13.93 19.88 23.90
C SER A 117 -15.43 20.15 23.78
N MET A 118 -15.87 20.62 22.61
CA MET A 118 -17.28 20.81 22.30
C MET A 118 -17.76 19.77 21.31
N GLU A 119 -19.06 19.50 21.33
CA GLU A 119 -19.73 18.66 20.34
C GLU A 119 -20.63 19.54 19.47
N LEU A 120 -20.48 19.42 18.15
CA LEU A 120 -21.25 20.16 17.16
C LEU A 120 -22.32 19.27 16.56
N PHE A 121 -23.52 19.83 16.36
CA PHE A 121 -24.72 19.13 15.89
C PHE A 121 -25.21 19.75 14.58
N PRO A 122 -24.62 19.39 13.43
CA PRO A 122 -25.12 19.82 12.13
C PRO A 122 -26.55 19.32 11.88
N GLU A 123 -27.39 20.14 11.26
CA GLU A 123 -28.80 19.81 11.01
C GLU A 123 -28.93 18.57 10.12
N GLY A 124 -29.67 17.55 10.59
CA GLY A 124 -29.90 16.31 9.85
C GLY A 124 -28.67 15.42 9.68
N LYS A 125 -27.60 15.66 10.44
CA LYS A 125 -26.31 14.98 10.30
C LYS A 125 -25.74 14.54 11.67
N PRO A 126 -24.82 13.56 11.70
CA PRO A 126 -24.21 13.10 12.95
C PRO A 126 -23.40 14.19 13.65
N SER A 127 -23.34 14.13 14.98
CA SER A 127 -22.49 15.03 15.75
C SER A 127 -21.01 14.71 15.59
N TYR A 128 -20.17 15.73 15.83
CA TYR A 128 -18.72 15.59 15.78
C TYR A 128 -18.01 16.48 16.81
N LYS A 129 -16.81 16.06 17.21
CA LYS A 129 -16.00 16.77 18.20
C LYS A 129 -15.25 17.94 17.59
N ALA A 130 -15.24 19.06 18.28
CA ALA A 130 -14.46 20.23 17.95
C ALA A 130 -13.84 20.84 19.21
N ARG A 131 -12.96 21.81 19.02
CA ARG A 131 -12.33 22.59 20.08
C ARG A 131 -12.38 24.06 19.74
N GLN A 132 -12.60 24.87 20.76
CA GLN A 132 -12.36 26.29 20.69
C GLN A 132 -10.89 26.56 21.01
N ILE A 133 -10.29 27.51 20.28
CA ILE A 133 -8.91 27.94 20.49
C ILE A 133 -8.82 29.46 20.49
N THR A 134 -7.90 30.00 21.29
CA THR A 134 -7.61 31.44 21.35
C THR A 134 -6.16 31.69 20.95
N ALA A 135 -5.94 32.57 19.97
CA ALA A 135 -4.61 33.05 19.62
C ALA A 135 -4.03 33.91 20.77
N ASP A 136 -2.73 33.82 21.03
CA ASP A 136 -2.03 34.79 21.89
C ASP A 136 -2.28 36.21 21.36
N SER A 137 -2.45 37.17 22.26
CA SER A 137 -2.71 38.61 22.04
C SER A 137 -1.97 39.29 20.86
N ARG A 138 -0.81 38.75 20.47
CA ARG A 138 0.02 39.25 19.37
C ARG A 138 -0.36 38.70 17.99
N PHE A 139 -1.26 37.73 17.95
CA PHE A 139 -1.66 36.99 16.76
C PHE A 139 -3.18 37.07 16.58
N GLN A 140 -3.61 36.84 15.34
CA GLN A 140 -5.01 36.78 14.96
C GLN A 140 -5.19 35.68 13.91
N PHE A 141 -6.38 35.10 13.89
CA PHE A 141 -6.82 34.23 12.80
C PHE A 141 -7.38 35.07 11.66
N TYR A 142 -6.91 34.81 10.45
CA TYR A 142 -7.28 35.51 9.23
C TYR A 142 -7.93 34.55 8.22
N ASN A 143 -8.55 35.12 7.20
CA ASN A 143 -8.97 34.34 6.04
C ASN A 143 -7.74 33.65 5.42
N GLY A 144 -7.92 32.39 5.02
CA GLY A 144 -6.86 31.50 4.58
C GLY A 144 -6.30 30.57 5.67
N ASN A 145 -6.58 30.84 6.96
CA ASN A 145 -6.18 29.94 8.04
C ASN A 145 -7.06 28.69 8.16
N SER A 146 -8.22 28.64 7.52
CA SER A 146 -9.02 27.42 7.41
C SER A 146 -8.18 26.28 6.81
N GLY A 147 -8.29 25.09 7.41
CA GLY A 147 -7.50 23.91 7.12
C GLY A 147 -6.09 23.89 7.74
N SER A 148 -5.74 24.89 8.57
CA SER A 148 -4.46 24.87 9.30
C SER A 148 -4.43 23.78 10.38
N PRO A 149 -3.34 23.03 10.56
CA PRO A 149 -3.21 22.09 11.66
C PRO A 149 -3.10 22.81 13.01
N VAL A 150 -3.74 22.26 14.02
CA VAL A 150 -3.54 22.57 15.44
C VAL A 150 -2.60 21.52 16.02
N ILE A 151 -1.42 21.95 16.44
CA ILE A 151 -0.32 21.09 16.87
C ILE A 151 -0.16 21.18 18.38
N CYS A 152 -0.27 20.05 19.07
CA CYS A 152 0.00 19.96 20.50
C CYS A 152 1.47 20.25 20.79
N LYS A 153 1.79 21.29 21.58
CA LYS A 153 3.20 21.66 21.81
C LYS A 153 4.03 20.58 22.49
N LYS A 154 3.40 19.80 23.38
CA LYS A 154 4.08 18.76 24.16
C LYS A 154 4.48 17.56 23.30
N SER A 155 3.56 17.05 22.49
CA SER A 155 3.78 15.84 21.66
C SER A 155 4.27 16.17 20.26
N ASN A 156 4.11 17.42 19.82
CA ASN A 156 4.43 17.89 18.48
C ASN A 156 3.64 17.13 17.39
N ARG A 157 2.37 16.84 17.67
CA ARG A 157 1.44 16.12 16.79
C ARG A 157 0.18 16.93 16.53
N VAL A 158 -0.46 16.68 15.39
CA VAL A 158 -1.72 17.34 15.01
C VAL A 158 -2.87 16.70 15.77
N ILE A 159 -3.65 17.51 16.48
CA ILE A 159 -4.81 17.08 17.27
C ILE A 159 -6.14 17.55 16.68
N ALA A 160 -6.12 18.62 15.89
CA ALA A 160 -7.30 19.23 15.29
C ALA A 160 -6.90 20.05 14.06
N MET A 161 -7.89 20.52 13.32
CA MET A 161 -7.72 21.38 12.16
C MET A 161 -8.63 22.61 12.27
N ILE A 162 -8.09 23.80 12.04
CA ILE A 162 -8.86 25.06 12.02
C ILE A 162 -9.95 24.98 10.96
N SER A 163 -11.19 25.23 11.36
CA SER A 163 -12.36 25.24 10.48
C SER A 163 -12.88 26.64 10.28
N ASN A 164 -13.32 27.26 11.38
CA ASN A 164 -14.00 28.54 11.35
C ASN A 164 -13.33 29.48 12.36
N LYS A 165 -13.52 30.79 12.16
CA LYS A 165 -13.06 31.79 13.12
C LYS A 165 -14.24 32.56 13.70
N GLU A 166 -14.12 32.92 14.98
CA GLU A 166 -15.03 33.82 15.65
C GLU A 166 -14.27 35.10 16.03
N GLY A 167 -14.57 36.19 15.32
CA GLY A 167 -13.79 37.42 15.45
C GLY A 167 -12.37 37.27 14.91
N SER A 168 -11.40 37.88 15.61
CA SER A 168 -9.98 37.89 15.24
C SER A 168 -9.10 37.01 16.13
N GLY A 169 -9.50 36.76 17.38
CA GLY A 169 -8.70 36.03 18.37
C GLY A 169 -9.12 34.57 18.58
N ILE A 170 -10.35 34.20 18.21
CA ILE A 170 -10.92 32.88 18.49
C ILE A 170 -11.11 32.10 17.19
N ALA A 171 -10.83 30.81 17.23
CA ALA A 171 -11.16 29.88 16.16
C ALA A 171 -11.75 28.57 16.71
N TYR A 172 -12.50 27.90 15.85
CA TYR A 172 -13.02 26.55 16.05
C TYR A 172 -12.21 25.59 15.20
N ALA A 173 -11.78 24.49 15.82
CA ALA A 173 -10.99 23.47 15.19
C ALA A 173 -11.72 22.12 15.30
N VAL A 174 -11.86 21.41 14.18
CA VAL A 174 -12.45 20.07 14.15
C VAL A 174 -11.39 19.06 14.60
N ASP A 175 -11.72 18.20 15.57
CA ASP A 175 -10.77 17.22 16.10
C ASP A 175 -10.36 16.21 15.03
N ILE A 176 -9.07 15.85 15.00
CA ILE A 176 -8.51 14.99 13.96
C ILE A 176 -9.10 13.58 13.96
N ILE A 177 -9.67 13.14 15.09
CA ILE A 177 -10.38 11.86 15.18
C ILE A 177 -11.58 11.77 14.23
N ASN A 178 -12.14 12.91 13.81
CA ASN A 178 -13.25 12.92 12.85
C ASN A 178 -12.79 12.57 11.43
N LEU A 179 -11.48 12.56 11.14
CA LEU A 179 -10.95 12.20 9.83
C LEU A 179 -11.38 10.80 9.39
N GLN A 180 -11.49 9.84 10.33
CA GLN A 180 -11.96 8.48 10.03
C GLN A 180 -13.41 8.42 9.53
N LYS A 181 -14.23 9.43 9.88
CA LYS A 181 -15.63 9.50 9.43
C LYS A 181 -15.72 10.02 7.99
N VAL A 182 -14.74 10.82 7.57
CA VAL A 182 -14.72 11.48 6.27
C VAL A 182 -13.89 10.69 5.25
N TRP A 183 -12.83 10.00 5.69
CA TRP A 183 -11.93 9.23 4.84
C TRP A 183 -12.05 7.73 5.16
N HIS A 184 -13.00 7.07 4.49
CA HIS A 184 -13.34 5.67 4.71
C HIS A 184 -12.19 4.70 4.40
N ASP A 185 -11.40 5.00 3.35
CA ASP A 185 -10.22 4.21 2.94
C ASP A 185 -8.92 4.71 3.61
N MET A 186 -9.01 5.40 4.74
CA MET A 186 -7.85 5.91 5.46
C MET A 186 -7.00 4.75 6.01
N PRO A 187 -5.68 4.75 5.82
CA PRO A 187 -4.79 3.77 6.44
C PRO A 187 -4.92 3.79 7.97
N PHE A 188 -5.12 2.62 8.58
CA PHE A 188 -5.38 2.50 10.02
C PHE A 188 -4.18 2.95 10.87
N GLU A 189 -2.98 2.89 10.31
CA GLU A 189 -1.72 3.26 10.96
C GLU A 189 -1.63 4.76 11.27
N LEU A 190 -2.37 5.61 10.55
CA LEU A 190 -2.36 7.06 10.74
C LEU A 190 -2.90 7.50 12.09
N LEU A 191 -3.70 6.64 12.71
CA LEU A 191 -4.52 6.93 13.88
C LEU A 191 -4.09 6.12 15.12
N VAL A 192 -2.95 5.45 15.09
CA VAL A 192 -2.51 4.58 16.20
C VAL A 192 -2.14 5.41 17.46
N PRO A 193 -2.75 5.12 18.63
CA PRO A 193 -2.41 5.72 19.91
C PRO A 193 -0.92 5.58 20.27
N ILE A 194 -0.36 6.59 20.94
CA ILE A 194 1.09 6.67 21.22
C ILE A 194 1.51 5.61 22.24
N GLU A 195 0.67 5.39 23.25
CA GLU A 195 0.94 4.44 24.34
C GLU A 195 1.12 3.01 23.82
N ASN A 196 0.46 2.69 22.70
CA ASN A 196 0.59 1.39 22.06
C ASN A 196 1.92 1.24 21.34
N ILE A 197 2.58 2.29 20.84
CA ILE A 197 3.80 2.10 20.04
C ILE A 197 5.02 1.85 20.93
N SER A 198 5.17 2.58 22.04
CA SER A 198 6.24 2.29 23.00
C SER A 198 5.98 0.96 23.72
N GLY A 199 4.72 0.68 24.09
CA GLY A 199 4.34 -0.60 24.67
C GLY A 199 4.59 -1.78 23.71
N LEU A 200 4.20 -1.66 22.43
CA LEU A 200 4.44 -2.70 21.42
C LEU A 200 5.92 -2.85 21.08
N LEU A 201 6.71 -1.77 21.05
CA LEU A 201 8.16 -1.84 20.82
C LEU A 201 8.89 -2.42 22.02
N ASP A 202 8.49 -2.06 23.24
CA ASP A 202 9.08 -2.56 24.47
C ASP A 202 8.65 -4.00 24.74
N GLU A 203 7.39 -4.38 24.46
CA GLU A 203 6.92 -5.77 24.50
C GLU A 203 7.52 -6.59 23.36
N ALA A 204 7.67 -6.05 22.15
CA ALA A 204 8.41 -6.74 21.09
C ALA A 204 9.88 -6.89 21.48
N GLN A 205 10.56 -5.86 21.98
CA GLN A 205 11.95 -6.02 22.40
C GLN A 205 12.10 -6.96 23.60
N ALA A 206 11.22 -6.89 24.60
CA ALA A 206 11.29 -7.71 25.81
C ALA A 206 10.85 -9.17 25.57
N SER A 207 9.79 -9.39 24.79
CA SER A 207 9.30 -10.73 24.42
C SER A 207 10.26 -11.44 23.48
N TRP A 208 10.85 -10.72 22.50
CA TRP A 208 11.75 -11.31 21.52
C TRP A 208 13.14 -11.63 22.08
N LEU A 209 13.63 -10.86 23.06
CA LEU A 209 14.97 -11.09 23.63
C LEU A 209 15.01 -12.18 24.72
N GLN A 210 13.88 -12.55 25.34
CA GLN A 210 13.94 -13.40 26.53
C GLN A 210 13.57 -14.88 26.34
N LYS A 211 12.98 -15.32 25.23
CA LYS A 211 12.36 -16.68 25.23
C LYS A 211 12.76 -17.69 24.16
N ILE A 212 13.52 -17.36 23.12
CA ILE A 212 13.80 -18.35 22.06
C ILE A 212 15.27 -18.27 21.61
N PRO A 213 15.98 -19.41 21.51
CA PRO A 213 17.40 -19.43 21.16
C PRO A 213 17.61 -18.90 19.74
N PHE A 214 18.49 -17.90 19.62
CA PHE A 214 18.90 -17.17 18.40
C PHE A 214 19.05 -18.05 17.14
N LYS A 215 19.49 -19.31 17.30
CA LYS A 215 19.63 -20.29 16.21
C LYS A 215 18.32 -20.62 15.48
N LYS A 216 17.18 -20.64 16.17
CA LYS A 216 15.88 -20.88 15.52
C LYS A 216 15.42 -19.67 14.71
N TYR A 217 15.64 -18.46 15.19
CA TYR A 217 15.25 -17.25 14.46
C TYR A 217 16.14 -16.94 13.27
N PHE A 218 17.45 -17.19 13.38
CA PHE A 218 18.31 -17.08 12.20
C PHE A 218 17.84 -18.02 11.08
N PHE A 219 17.36 -19.21 11.44
CA PHE A 219 16.77 -20.14 10.49
C PHE A 219 15.42 -19.64 9.92
N TYR A 220 14.50 -19.14 10.74
CA TYR A 220 13.23 -18.58 10.24
C TYR A 220 13.42 -17.28 9.43
N PHE A 221 14.38 -16.45 9.80
CA PHE A 221 14.75 -15.25 9.06
C PHE A 221 15.37 -15.61 7.69
N ILE A 222 16.25 -16.61 7.64
CA ILE A 222 16.75 -17.16 6.38
C ILE A 222 15.60 -17.75 5.56
N LEU A 223 14.68 -18.50 6.16
CA LEU A 223 13.52 -19.04 5.46
C LEU A 223 12.60 -17.96 4.90
N MET A 224 12.36 -16.88 5.64
CA MET A 224 11.57 -15.73 5.19
C MET A 224 12.28 -14.97 4.06
N LEU A 225 13.60 -14.77 4.17
CA LEU A 225 14.37 -14.17 3.07
C LEU A 225 14.35 -15.09 1.83
N LEU A 226 14.46 -16.40 2.01
CA LEU A 226 14.35 -17.37 0.92
C LEU A 226 12.94 -17.39 0.32
N SER A 227 11.87 -17.28 1.12
CA SER A 227 10.51 -17.23 0.58
C SER A 227 10.23 -15.95 -0.19
N VAL A 228 10.78 -14.81 0.24
CA VAL A 228 10.71 -13.55 -0.53
C VAL A 228 11.48 -13.69 -1.84
N VAL A 229 12.69 -14.27 -1.82
CA VAL A 229 13.46 -14.53 -3.03
C VAL A 229 12.73 -15.51 -3.97
N ILE A 230 12.15 -16.60 -3.44
CA ILE A 230 11.37 -17.56 -4.23
C ILE A 230 10.16 -16.88 -4.84
N PHE A 231 9.39 -16.11 -4.05
CA PHE A 231 8.21 -15.39 -4.52
C PHE A 231 8.56 -14.38 -5.63
N GLU A 232 9.62 -13.61 -5.45
CA GLU A 232 10.13 -12.72 -6.50
C GLU A 232 10.54 -13.52 -7.74
N THR A 233 11.31 -14.61 -7.60
CA THR A 233 11.71 -15.44 -8.77
C THR A 233 10.53 -16.09 -9.49
N SER A 234 9.47 -16.46 -8.77
CA SER A 234 8.24 -17.01 -9.35
C SER A 234 7.45 -15.95 -10.11
N LEU A 235 7.33 -14.74 -9.56
CA LEU A 235 6.75 -13.60 -10.29
C LEU A 235 7.56 -13.26 -11.54
N TYR A 236 8.89 -13.25 -11.44
CA TYR A 236 9.78 -13.05 -12.58
C TYR A 236 9.58 -14.12 -13.67
N LYS A 237 9.42 -15.39 -13.28
CA LYS A 237 9.16 -16.49 -14.23
C LYS A 237 7.82 -16.35 -14.93
N ILE A 238 6.77 -15.93 -14.22
CA ILE A 238 5.45 -15.66 -14.81
C ILE A 238 5.52 -14.54 -15.84
N GLU A 239 6.23 -13.45 -15.54
CA GLU A 239 6.41 -12.32 -16.49
C GLU A 239 7.35 -12.67 -17.65
N GLU A 240 8.34 -13.54 -17.42
CA GLU A 240 9.21 -14.06 -18.46
C GLU A 240 8.45 -14.98 -19.44
N ASP A 241 7.60 -15.87 -18.94
CA ASP A 241 6.74 -16.73 -19.77
C ASP A 241 5.73 -15.90 -20.58
N LYS A 242 5.16 -14.84 -19.99
CA LYS A 242 4.33 -13.85 -20.72
C LYS A 242 5.12 -13.16 -21.85
N LEU A 243 6.35 -12.73 -21.58
CA LEU A 243 7.22 -12.15 -22.61
C LEU A 243 7.59 -13.14 -23.72
N TYR A 244 7.87 -14.40 -23.39
CA TYR A 244 8.14 -15.44 -24.40
C TYR A 244 6.92 -15.71 -25.29
N SER A 245 5.73 -15.80 -24.68
CA SER A 245 4.47 -15.93 -25.43
C SER A 245 4.27 -14.75 -26.40
N LEU A 246 4.48 -13.52 -25.94
CA LEU A 246 4.37 -12.32 -26.77
C LEU A 246 5.43 -12.28 -27.87
N ALA A 247 6.67 -12.72 -27.60
CA ALA A 247 7.71 -12.82 -28.61
C ALA A 247 7.36 -13.82 -29.71
N ILE A 248 6.67 -14.92 -29.39
CA ILE A 248 6.13 -15.86 -30.38
C ILE A 248 5.04 -15.18 -31.21
N GLU A 249 4.09 -14.47 -30.59
CA GLU A 249 3.04 -13.72 -31.30
C GLU A 249 3.62 -12.66 -32.26
N VAL A 250 4.68 -11.93 -31.84
CA VAL A 250 5.41 -10.98 -32.71
C VAL A 250 6.01 -11.68 -33.93
N ASN A 251 6.63 -12.85 -33.73
CA ASN A 251 7.24 -13.59 -34.84
C ASN A 251 6.19 -14.16 -35.80
N LEU A 252 5.03 -14.58 -35.29
CA LEU A 252 3.89 -14.99 -36.11
C LEU A 252 3.34 -13.82 -36.93
N LEU A 253 3.20 -12.62 -36.33
CA LEU A 253 2.81 -11.40 -37.07
C LEU A 253 3.79 -11.07 -38.19
N ARG A 254 5.09 -11.26 -37.95
CA ARG A 254 6.13 -11.03 -38.96
C ARG A 254 6.02 -12.02 -40.12
N ALA A 255 5.74 -13.29 -39.83
CA ALA A 255 5.50 -14.31 -40.85
C ALA A 255 4.23 -13.99 -41.67
N ASP A 256 3.15 -13.59 -40.99
CA ASP A 256 1.91 -13.14 -41.65
C ASP A 256 2.16 -11.95 -42.58
N TRP A 257 2.98 -10.97 -42.16
CA TRP A 257 3.36 -9.82 -42.99
C TRP A 257 4.08 -10.21 -44.28
N GLU A 258 5.04 -11.12 -44.22
CA GLU A 258 5.73 -11.59 -45.43
C GLU A 258 4.78 -12.35 -46.37
N ASN A 259 3.81 -13.08 -45.82
CA ASN A 259 2.79 -13.80 -46.58
C ASN A 259 1.75 -12.87 -47.26
N ILE A 260 1.56 -11.63 -46.79
CA ILE A 260 0.63 -10.66 -47.41
C ILE A 260 0.99 -10.40 -48.88
N LYS A 261 2.29 -10.41 -49.22
CA LYS A 261 2.78 -10.13 -50.57
C LYS A 261 2.29 -11.15 -51.61
N THR A 262 1.99 -12.37 -51.16
CA THR A 262 1.52 -13.48 -52.00
C THR A 262 0.06 -13.82 -51.76
N HIS A 263 -0.65 -13.07 -50.91
CA HIS A 263 -2.03 -13.38 -50.55
C HIS A 263 -3.00 -12.99 -51.69
N PRO A 264 -3.97 -13.84 -52.07
CA PRO A 264 -4.92 -13.55 -53.15
C PRO A 264 -5.81 -12.33 -52.89
N TYR A 265 -5.93 -11.93 -51.62
CA TYR A 265 -6.65 -10.73 -51.17
C TYR A 265 -5.79 -9.93 -50.19
N PRO A 266 -4.85 -9.09 -50.66
CA PRO A 266 -3.86 -8.43 -49.81
C PRO A 266 -4.48 -7.39 -48.87
N GLU A 267 -5.53 -6.69 -49.30
CA GLU A 267 -6.18 -5.66 -48.47
C GLU A 267 -6.95 -6.24 -47.28
N VAL A 268 -7.58 -7.41 -47.45
CA VAL A 268 -8.24 -8.12 -46.33
C VAL A 268 -7.20 -8.68 -45.36
N ALA A 269 -6.10 -9.24 -45.88
CA ALA A 269 -5.01 -9.76 -45.05
C ALA A 269 -4.32 -8.65 -44.25
N LYS A 270 -4.09 -7.47 -44.84
CA LYS A 270 -3.59 -6.29 -44.13
C LYS A 270 -4.51 -5.87 -42.98
N LYS A 271 -5.82 -5.79 -43.23
CA LYS A 271 -6.80 -5.40 -42.19
C LYS A 271 -6.77 -6.34 -40.99
N ASN A 272 -6.72 -7.65 -41.24
CA ASN A 272 -6.62 -8.65 -40.17
C ASN A 272 -5.30 -8.56 -39.42
N LEU A 273 -4.19 -8.28 -40.11
CA LEU A 273 -2.89 -8.10 -39.48
C LEU A 273 -2.88 -6.87 -38.55
N PHE A 274 -3.47 -5.74 -38.99
CA PHE A 274 -3.59 -4.55 -38.14
C PHE A 274 -4.39 -4.82 -36.87
N GLN A 275 -5.51 -5.54 -36.97
CA GLN A 275 -6.29 -5.94 -35.79
C GLN A 275 -5.50 -6.83 -34.82
N LYS A 276 -4.72 -7.79 -35.32
CA LYS A 276 -3.83 -8.60 -34.48
C LYS A 276 -2.71 -7.76 -33.84
N SER A 277 -2.17 -6.78 -34.57
CA SER A 277 -1.15 -5.86 -34.06
C SER A 277 -1.69 -4.97 -32.94
N ASP A 278 -2.92 -4.48 -33.07
CA ASP A 278 -3.55 -3.64 -32.04
C ASP A 278 -3.84 -4.45 -30.76
N SER A 279 -4.32 -5.69 -30.91
CA SER A 279 -4.49 -6.61 -29.76
C SER A 279 -3.17 -6.95 -29.07
N LEU A 280 -2.09 -7.16 -29.83
CA LEU A 280 -0.77 -7.40 -29.26
C LEU A 280 -0.23 -6.17 -28.50
N ARG A 281 -0.50 -4.97 -29.01
CA ARG A 281 -0.12 -3.72 -28.35
C ARG A 281 -0.82 -3.58 -27.01
N GLU A 282 -2.12 -3.89 -26.94
CA GLU A 282 -2.88 -3.88 -25.69
C GLU A 282 -2.30 -4.87 -24.65
N LYS A 283 -1.93 -6.09 -25.09
CA LYS A 283 -1.25 -7.07 -24.22
C LYS A 283 0.14 -6.63 -23.74
N LEU A 284 0.85 -5.82 -24.53
CA LEU A 284 2.17 -5.27 -24.15
C LEU A 284 2.03 -4.12 -23.15
N GLU A 285 0.95 -3.34 -23.24
CA GLU A 285 0.61 -2.26 -22.30
C GLU A 285 0.20 -2.82 -20.92
N ASP A 286 -0.18 -4.10 -20.82
CA ASP A 286 -0.49 -4.83 -19.58
C ASP A 286 0.74 -5.43 -18.87
N ILE A 287 1.94 -5.34 -19.47
CA ILE A 287 3.19 -5.72 -18.78
C ILE A 287 3.60 -4.58 -17.86
N ASP A 288 3.92 -4.93 -16.61
CA ASP A 288 4.37 -3.97 -15.60
C ASP A 288 5.63 -3.19 -16.07
N GLU A 289 5.53 -1.86 -16.08
CA GLU A 289 6.64 -0.96 -16.44
C GLU A 289 7.86 -1.15 -15.51
N ASP A 290 7.64 -1.55 -14.25
CA ASP A 290 8.71 -1.79 -13.29
C ASP A 290 9.51 -3.05 -13.63
N TYR A 291 8.88 -4.10 -14.16
CA TYR A 291 9.56 -5.29 -14.67
C TYR A 291 10.41 -4.97 -15.92
N LEU A 292 9.87 -4.19 -16.87
CA LEU A 292 10.62 -3.76 -18.06
C LEU A 292 11.82 -2.88 -17.70
N SER A 293 11.65 -1.97 -16.72
CA SER A 293 12.71 -1.12 -16.18
C SER A 293 13.82 -1.93 -15.50
N PHE A 294 13.46 -2.92 -14.67
CA PHE A 294 14.37 -3.83 -14.01
C PHE A 294 15.15 -4.69 -15.00
N LYS A 295 14.48 -5.33 -15.97
CA LYS A 295 15.13 -6.14 -17.01
C LYS A 295 16.10 -5.31 -17.84
N SER A 296 15.76 -4.06 -18.19
CA SER A 296 16.68 -3.17 -18.90
C SER A 296 17.95 -2.85 -18.08
N LYS A 297 17.83 -2.75 -16.74
CA LYS A 297 18.96 -2.53 -15.83
C LYS A 297 19.82 -3.78 -15.69
N VAL A 298 19.21 -4.96 -15.53
CA VAL A 298 19.92 -6.26 -15.43
C VAL A 298 20.67 -6.59 -16.72
N PHE A 299 20.05 -6.42 -17.90
CA PHE A 299 20.72 -6.63 -19.20
C PHE A 299 21.86 -5.64 -19.47
N LYS A 300 21.81 -4.44 -18.87
CA LYS A 300 22.93 -3.47 -18.95
C LYS A 300 24.18 -3.97 -18.21
N TYR A 301 24.01 -4.83 -17.20
CA TYR A 301 25.11 -5.47 -16.48
C TYR A 301 25.60 -6.75 -17.17
N GLU A 302 24.75 -7.53 -17.83
CA GLU A 302 25.19 -8.70 -18.62
C GLU A 302 25.98 -8.34 -19.88
N LYS A 303 25.67 -7.18 -20.51
CA LYS A 303 26.44 -6.68 -21.67
C LYS A 303 27.89 -6.32 -21.34
N ILE A 304 28.23 -6.11 -20.06
CA ILE A 304 29.60 -5.87 -19.60
C ILE A 304 30.39 -7.19 -19.49
N SER A 305 29.71 -8.33 -19.32
CA SER A 305 30.33 -9.66 -19.21
C SER A 305 30.53 -10.36 -20.56
N TYR A 306 29.70 -10.04 -21.57
CA TYR A 306 29.75 -10.73 -22.87
C TYR A 306 30.71 -10.12 -23.91
N VAL A 307 31.19 -8.89 -23.70
CA VAL A 307 32.09 -8.18 -24.64
C VAL A 307 33.56 -8.61 -24.49
N TYR A 308 33.93 -9.41 -23.48
CA TYR A 308 35.30 -9.89 -23.28
C TYR A 308 35.64 -11.25 -23.93
N ALA A 309 34.73 -11.87 -24.69
CA ALA A 309 34.86 -13.27 -25.10
C ALA A 309 34.90 -13.56 -26.61
N VAL A 310 35.13 -12.59 -27.49
CA VAL A 310 35.26 -12.87 -28.94
C VAL A 310 36.50 -12.20 -29.54
N GLY A 311 37.61 -12.94 -29.58
CA GLY A 311 38.82 -12.65 -30.34
C GLY A 311 39.40 -13.91 -30.98
N SER A 312 39.50 -13.86 -32.31
CA SER A 312 39.99 -14.78 -33.36
C SER A 312 40.94 -15.98 -33.07
N HIS A 313 40.74 -17.05 -33.88
CA HIS A 313 41.59 -18.20 -34.32
C HIS A 313 43.10 -18.20 -33.96
N VAL A 314 43.82 -19.31 -33.66
CA VAL A 314 44.04 -20.59 -34.38
C VAL A 314 44.59 -21.69 -33.43
N SER A 315 44.10 -22.92 -33.60
CA SER A 315 44.71 -24.26 -33.40
C SER A 315 45.81 -24.50 -32.33
N ALA A 316 45.37 -24.90 -31.13
CA ALA A 316 46.01 -25.89 -30.21
C ALA A 316 45.13 -26.11 -28.96
N GLU A 317 44.22 -25.17 -28.70
CA GLU A 317 43.40 -25.12 -27.50
C GLU A 317 42.10 -25.94 -27.56
N LYS A 318 41.73 -26.46 -28.73
CA LYS A 318 40.48 -27.20 -28.95
C LYS A 318 40.38 -28.46 -28.08
N ASN A 319 41.48 -29.17 -27.85
CA ASN A 319 41.49 -30.40 -27.05
C ASN A 319 41.51 -30.15 -25.53
N LYS A 320 42.02 -29.01 -25.06
CA LYS A 320 41.86 -28.59 -23.65
C LYS A 320 40.44 -28.10 -23.37
N ARG A 321 39.85 -27.37 -24.32
CA ARG A 321 38.48 -26.85 -24.23
C ARG A 321 37.42 -27.97 -24.26
N ILE A 322 37.62 -29.03 -25.06
CA ILE A 322 36.71 -30.19 -25.06
C ILE A 322 36.80 -30.99 -23.74
N ARG A 323 37.99 -31.16 -23.14
CA ARG A 323 38.10 -31.81 -21.81
C ARG A 323 37.51 -30.97 -20.69
N PHE A 324 37.64 -29.64 -20.77
CA PHE A 324 37.03 -28.74 -19.79
C PHE A 324 35.50 -28.72 -19.93
N ALA A 325 34.97 -28.69 -21.17
CA ALA A 325 33.55 -28.79 -21.45
C ALA A 325 32.95 -30.12 -20.98
N ASN A 326 33.62 -31.25 -21.16
CA ASN A 326 33.13 -32.55 -20.69
C ASN A 326 33.20 -32.68 -19.16
N LYS A 327 34.19 -32.06 -18.49
CA LYS A 327 34.23 -31.98 -17.02
C LYS A 327 33.13 -31.07 -16.46
N SER A 328 32.88 -29.94 -17.10
CA SER A 328 31.77 -29.05 -16.75
C SER A 328 30.42 -29.72 -17.00
N LEU A 329 30.23 -30.45 -18.10
CA LEU A 329 28.99 -31.18 -18.39
C LEU A 329 28.73 -32.31 -17.38
N HIS A 330 29.77 -33.03 -16.97
CA HIS A 330 29.64 -34.06 -15.94
C HIS A 330 29.35 -33.46 -14.54
N ALA A 331 29.94 -32.31 -14.21
CA ALA A 331 29.64 -31.58 -12.98
C ALA A 331 28.22 -30.97 -13.00
N SER A 332 27.76 -30.49 -14.16
CA SER A 332 26.39 -29.99 -14.35
C SER A 332 25.36 -31.12 -14.26
N ASN A 333 25.65 -32.32 -14.78
CA ASN A 333 24.74 -33.46 -14.67
C ASN A 333 24.65 -33.98 -13.21
N MET A 334 25.77 -34.02 -12.48
CA MET A 334 25.73 -34.31 -11.04
C MET A 334 25.01 -33.23 -10.24
N ALA A 335 25.14 -31.95 -10.61
CA ALA A 335 24.40 -30.87 -9.98
C ALA A 335 22.89 -30.97 -10.28
N LEU A 336 22.52 -31.41 -11.48
CA LEU A 336 21.13 -31.62 -11.90
C LEU A 336 20.48 -32.81 -11.16
N GLU A 337 21.21 -33.92 -10.98
CA GLU A 337 20.73 -35.06 -10.19
C GLU A 337 20.55 -34.71 -8.71
N ASN A 338 21.46 -33.92 -8.13
CA ASN A 338 21.30 -33.39 -6.78
C ASN A 338 20.16 -32.36 -6.68
N LEU A 339 19.90 -31.59 -7.74
CA LEU A 339 18.77 -30.66 -7.81
C LEU A 339 17.43 -31.39 -7.87
N LEU A 340 17.35 -32.52 -8.58
CA LEU A 340 16.14 -33.34 -8.66
C LEU A 340 15.84 -34.05 -7.32
N GLU A 341 16.87 -34.51 -6.58
CA GLU A 341 16.68 -35.02 -5.20
C GLU A 341 16.24 -33.90 -4.22
N VAL A 342 16.78 -32.69 -4.39
CA VAL A 342 16.35 -31.52 -3.60
C VAL A 342 14.94 -31.09 -3.97
N GLU A 343 14.54 -31.20 -5.23
CA GLU A 343 13.20 -30.89 -5.74
C GLU A 343 12.15 -31.86 -5.16
N ASP A 344 12.40 -33.17 -5.15
CA ASP A 344 11.50 -34.15 -4.51
C ASP A 344 11.38 -33.93 -2.99
N THR A 345 12.47 -33.49 -2.35
CA THR A 345 12.48 -33.13 -0.94
C THR A 345 11.79 -31.78 -0.68
N PHE A 346 11.82 -30.88 -1.67
CA PHE A 346 11.18 -29.57 -1.64
C PHE A 346 9.67 -29.70 -1.79
N TRP A 347 9.17 -30.45 -2.78
CA TRP A 347 7.74 -30.69 -2.97
C TRP A 347 7.09 -31.38 -1.77
N LYS A 348 7.76 -32.36 -1.15
CA LYS A 348 7.29 -32.96 0.11
C LYS A 348 7.20 -31.95 1.26
N LYS A 349 8.14 -31.00 1.34
CA LYS A 349 8.14 -29.97 2.39
C LYS A 349 7.19 -28.81 2.09
N GLU A 350 6.95 -28.53 0.83
CA GLU A 350 5.97 -27.55 0.35
C GLU A 350 4.55 -27.99 0.71
N HIS A 351 4.21 -29.25 0.44
CA HIS A 351 2.94 -29.82 0.90
C HIS A 351 2.83 -29.87 2.43
N GLU A 352 3.91 -30.19 3.15
CA GLU A 352 3.91 -30.11 4.62
C GLU A 352 3.73 -28.67 5.13
N PHE A 353 4.17 -27.67 4.36
CA PHE A 353 4.07 -26.25 4.68
C PHE A 353 2.69 -25.68 4.36
N GLU A 354 2.11 -26.00 3.20
CA GLU A 354 0.72 -25.68 2.85
C GLU A 354 -0.26 -26.25 3.89
N ASN A 355 -0.04 -27.49 4.33
CA ASN A 355 -0.85 -28.11 5.37
C ASN A 355 -0.75 -27.38 6.72
N LYS A 356 0.42 -26.83 7.07
CA LYS A 356 0.59 -26.02 8.28
C LYS A 356 -0.07 -24.64 8.15
N ILE A 357 -0.04 -24.03 6.97
CA ILE A 357 -0.75 -22.78 6.67
C ILE A 357 -2.26 -22.98 6.80
N ASN A 358 -2.79 -24.05 6.21
CA ASN A 358 -4.22 -24.35 6.27
C ASN A 358 -4.68 -24.64 7.70
N LEU A 359 -3.86 -25.34 8.51
CA LEU A 359 -4.14 -25.52 9.93
C LEU A 359 -4.21 -24.19 10.71
N VAL A 360 -3.29 -23.25 10.43
CA VAL A 360 -3.29 -21.92 11.08
C VAL A 360 -4.51 -21.11 10.67
N LYS A 361 -4.93 -21.18 9.40
CA LYS A 361 -6.17 -20.55 8.92
C LYS A 361 -7.38 -21.12 9.65
N MET A 362 -7.49 -22.45 9.73
CA MET A 362 -8.58 -23.14 10.44
C MET A 362 -8.66 -22.74 11.93
N MET A 363 -7.52 -22.66 12.62
CA MET A 363 -7.48 -22.22 14.02
C MET A 363 -7.91 -20.75 14.18
N SER A 364 -7.53 -19.88 13.25
CA SER A 364 -7.91 -18.46 13.26
C SER A 364 -9.42 -18.28 13.07
N TYR A 365 -10.03 -19.05 12.16
CA TYR A 365 -11.47 -19.06 11.98
C TYR A 365 -12.21 -19.60 13.20
N ALA A 366 -11.71 -20.66 13.84
CA ALA A 366 -12.31 -21.20 15.07
C ALA A 366 -12.32 -20.19 16.23
N ILE A 367 -11.27 -19.36 16.34
CA ILE A 367 -11.20 -18.26 17.32
C ILE A 367 -12.25 -17.20 17.00
N MET A 368 -12.35 -16.78 15.73
CA MET A 368 -13.35 -15.79 15.28
C MET A 368 -14.79 -16.26 15.51
N ILE A 369 -15.07 -17.55 15.36
CA ILE A 369 -16.37 -18.16 15.66
C ILE A 369 -16.66 -18.13 17.16
N LYS A 370 -15.66 -18.48 18.00
CA LYS A 370 -15.80 -18.47 19.47
C LYS A 370 -16.08 -17.07 20.03
N GLU A 371 -15.59 -16.03 19.36
CA GLU A 371 -15.78 -14.62 19.77
C GLU A 371 -17.10 -14.00 19.30
N GLY A 372 -17.97 -14.77 18.62
CA GLY A 372 -19.33 -14.36 18.31
C GLY A 372 -19.47 -13.34 17.18
N ASN A 373 -18.46 -13.21 16.32
CA ASN A 373 -18.51 -12.30 15.18
C ASN A 373 -19.33 -12.90 14.03
N LEU A 374 -20.64 -12.60 13.97
CA LEU A 374 -21.63 -13.24 13.09
C LEU A 374 -21.29 -13.15 11.58
N THR A 375 -20.75 -12.04 11.11
CA THR A 375 -20.33 -11.86 9.70
C THR A 375 -19.09 -12.66 9.34
N ALA A 376 -18.16 -12.81 10.30
CA ALA A 376 -17.00 -13.67 10.15
C ALA A 376 -17.38 -15.17 10.19
N VAL A 377 -18.41 -15.54 10.95
CA VAL A 377 -18.91 -16.91 11.05
C VAL A 377 -19.50 -17.38 9.72
N GLU A 378 -20.25 -16.55 9.00
CA GLU A 378 -20.84 -16.94 7.70
C GLU A 378 -19.79 -17.08 6.59
N VAL A 379 -18.79 -16.18 6.55
CA VAL A 379 -17.67 -16.27 5.61
C VAL A 379 -16.76 -17.46 5.94
N ALA A 380 -16.49 -17.70 7.23
CA ALA A 380 -15.72 -18.86 7.67
C ALA A 380 -16.45 -20.16 7.32
N LYS A 381 -17.78 -20.25 7.48
CA LYS A 381 -18.58 -21.43 7.13
C LYS A 381 -18.47 -21.81 5.65
N GLY A 382 -18.52 -20.84 4.74
CA GLY A 382 -18.40 -21.10 3.30
C GLY A 382 -17.01 -21.65 2.92
N PHE A 383 -15.94 -21.01 3.40
CA PHE A 383 -14.57 -21.46 3.15
C PHE A 383 -14.25 -22.83 3.76
N PHE A 384 -14.80 -23.12 4.94
CA PHE A 384 -14.51 -24.36 5.67
C PHE A 384 -15.12 -25.60 5.01
N CYS A 385 -16.31 -25.49 4.39
CA CYS A 385 -16.95 -26.62 3.71
C CYS A 385 -16.23 -26.99 2.40
N ASP A 386 -15.66 -26.02 1.68
CA ASP A 386 -14.94 -26.26 0.43
C ASP A 386 -13.53 -26.83 0.65
N GLU A 387 -12.75 -26.27 1.59
CA GLU A 387 -11.36 -26.73 1.85
C GLU A 387 -11.31 -28.11 2.55
N VAL A 388 -12.26 -28.43 3.44
CA VAL A 388 -12.30 -29.74 4.12
C VAL A 388 -12.70 -30.87 3.16
N LYS A 389 -13.55 -30.58 2.18
CA LYS A 389 -13.96 -31.55 1.16
C LYS A 389 -12.79 -31.93 0.24
N GLU A 390 -12.01 -30.94 -0.18
CA GLU A 390 -10.81 -31.15 -0.99
C GLU A 390 -9.73 -31.94 -0.21
N TYR A 391 -9.60 -31.72 1.10
CA TYR A 391 -8.66 -32.43 1.97
C TYR A 391 -8.98 -33.92 2.19
N TYR A 392 -10.24 -34.36 2.04
CA TYR A 392 -10.65 -35.76 2.26
C TYR A 392 -10.80 -36.59 0.97
N GLU A 393 -10.95 -35.95 -0.19
CA GLU A 393 -11.01 -36.66 -1.48
C GLU A 393 -9.63 -37.21 -1.90
N ASP A 394 -8.55 -36.72 -1.29
CA ASP A 394 -7.20 -37.26 -1.48
C ASP A 394 -6.93 -38.45 -0.53
N LYS A 395 -6.99 -39.66 -1.08
CA LYS A 395 -7.25 -40.93 -0.35
C LYS A 395 -6.10 -41.53 0.47
N ASP A 396 -5.00 -40.82 0.69
CA ASP A 396 -3.78 -41.48 1.16
C ASP A 396 -3.06 -40.77 2.32
N TYR A 397 -3.73 -40.56 3.45
CA TYR A 397 -3.02 -40.19 4.68
C TYR A 397 -3.54 -40.84 5.97
N ARG A 398 -2.64 -41.60 6.62
CA ARG A 398 -2.76 -42.09 8.00
C ARG A 398 -1.88 -41.22 8.91
N GLY A 399 -2.49 -40.21 9.53
CA GLY A 399 -1.77 -39.33 10.46
C GLY A 399 -2.67 -38.28 11.06
N VAL A 400 -3.74 -38.69 11.75
CA VAL A 400 -4.77 -37.77 12.28
C VAL A 400 -5.13 -38.20 13.70
N ASP A 401 -4.43 -37.62 14.68
CA ASP A 401 -4.75 -37.77 16.12
C ASP A 401 -5.10 -36.42 16.77
N LYS A 402 -4.92 -35.29 16.07
CA LYS A 402 -5.17 -33.92 16.61
C LYS A 402 -6.26 -33.14 15.88
N SER A 403 -6.57 -33.48 14.63
CA SER A 403 -7.68 -32.91 13.86
C SER A 403 -9.04 -33.40 14.35
N ILE A 404 -9.07 -34.59 14.98
CA ILE A 404 -10.28 -35.18 15.57
C ILE A 404 -10.83 -34.30 16.69
N ASP A 405 -9.97 -33.75 17.55
CA ASP A 405 -10.39 -32.91 18.69
C ASP A 405 -11.09 -31.61 18.26
N VAL A 406 -10.68 -31.01 17.14
CA VAL A 406 -11.31 -29.77 16.61
C VAL A 406 -12.66 -30.07 15.98
N ILE A 407 -12.78 -31.19 15.27
CA ILE A 407 -14.04 -31.62 14.63
C ILE A 407 -15.07 -32.04 15.68
N ASP A 408 -14.66 -32.79 16.72
CA ASP A 408 -15.55 -33.17 17.81
C ASP A 408 -15.98 -31.97 18.66
N TRP A 409 -15.11 -30.96 18.80
CA TRP A 409 -15.49 -29.68 19.40
C TRP A 409 -16.55 -28.95 18.57
N LEU A 410 -16.41 -28.90 17.24
CA LEU A 410 -17.38 -28.26 16.33
C LEU A 410 -18.73 -29.01 16.30
N LYS A 411 -18.73 -30.34 16.30
CA LYS A 411 -19.95 -31.16 16.37
C LYS A 411 -20.76 -30.91 17.65
N ASN A 412 -20.10 -30.60 18.76
CA ASN A 412 -20.74 -30.32 20.05
C ASN A 412 -21.32 -28.89 20.16
N GLN A 413 -21.07 -27.98 19.21
CA GLN A 413 -21.59 -26.61 19.22
C GLN A 413 -22.99 -26.46 18.57
N SER A 414 -23.72 -27.55 18.33
CA SER A 414 -25.09 -27.53 17.76
C SER A 414 -25.23 -26.73 16.46
N ILE A 415 -24.23 -26.77 15.57
CA ILE A 415 -24.37 -26.26 14.20
C ILE A 415 -25.05 -27.36 13.38
N SER A 416 -26.35 -27.55 13.56
CA SER A 416 -27.16 -28.44 12.71
C SER A 416 -27.70 -27.63 11.54
N ASP A 417 -26.95 -27.60 10.44
CA ASP A 417 -27.46 -27.11 9.16
C ASP A 417 -27.13 -28.15 8.08
N SER A 418 -28.14 -28.55 7.31
CA SER A 418 -28.09 -29.67 6.36
C SER A 418 -27.34 -29.34 5.07
N SER A 419 -26.53 -28.27 5.08
CA SER A 419 -25.78 -27.77 3.92
C SER A 419 -24.32 -28.25 3.88
N CYS A 420 -23.82 -28.88 4.96
CA CYS A 420 -22.43 -29.32 5.10
C CYS A 420 -22.34 -30.74 5.71
N GLU A 421 -23.19 -31.67 5.26
CA GLU A 421 -23.07 -33.11 5.57
C GLU A 421 -21.89 -33.77 4.86
#